data_AF-A0A838W6B7-F1
#
_entry.id   AF-A0A838W6B7-F1
#
_cell.length_a   1.000
_cell.length_b   1.000
_cell.length_c   1.000
_cell.angle_alpha   90.00
_cell.angle_beta   90.00
_cell.angle_gamma   90.00
#
_symmetry.space_group_name_H-M   'P 1'
#
loop_
_entity.id
_entity.type
_entity.pdbx_description
1 polymer ?
#
loop_
_entity_poly.entity_id
_entity_poly.type
_entity_poly.pdbx_seq_one_letter_code
_entity_poly.pdbx_strand_id
1 'polypeptide(L)'
;MTYSTNCCDDQLIIDMRKEHQFLYRGINHELYKKTRGILVPKSRDPFEFTFQLDGSFFFDGSATLGPSVQNAVLRHELRQEGFPTAGISTTPFFERAQFYATGGRTHSKGYVVRIDRERLAGFGVREYVVADWVPYPSVPEDEEVIIVAADCGPLPSGILVEVIEVFAK
;
A
#
# COMPACT_ATOMS: atom_id res chain seq x y z
N MET A 1 7.56 47.18 8.96
CA MET A 1 7.28 45.88 9.60
C MET A 1 7.44 44.81 8.54
N THR A 2 8.63 44.25 8.43
CA THR A 2 8.94 43.13 7.52
C THR A 2 8.66 41.84 8.27
N TYR A 3 7.66 41.08 7.82
CA TYR A 3 7.48 39.70 8.26
C TYR A 3 8.63 38.87 7.68
N SER A 4 9.51 38.41 8.56
CA SER A 4 10.51 37.38 8.26
C SER A 4 9.79 36.03 8.40
N THR A 5 9.37 35.44 7.27
CA THR A 5 8.87 34.07 7.25
C THR A 5 10.06 33.12 7.40
N ASN A 6 9.96 32.20 8.34
CA ASN A 6 11.02 31.27 8.75
C ASN A 6 11.38 30.30 7.62
N CYS A 7 12.62 30.40 7.12
CA CYS A 7 13.18 29.49 6.12
C CYS A 7 13.35 28.03 6.62
N CYS A 8 13.26 27.79 7.94
CA CYS A 8 13.39 26.46 8.54
C CYS A 8 12.14 25.60 8.41
N ASP A 9 10.94 26.20 8.39
CA ASP A 9 9.68 25.47 8.32
C ASP A 9 9.44 24.92 6.91
N ASP A 10 9.85 25.67 5.88
CA ASP A 10 9.74 25.25 4.48
C ASP A 10 10.69 24.08 4.15
N GLN A 11 11.90 24.07 4.70
CA GLN A 11 12.87 23.00 4.47
C GLN A 11 12.42 21.68 5.12
N LEU A 12 11.86 21.74 6.34
CA LEU A 12 11.25 20.59 7.01
C LEU A 12 10.05 20.04 6.22
N ILE A 13 9.19 20.90 5.68
CA ILE A 13 8.06 20.48 4.84
C ILE A 13 8.54 19.87 3.51
N ILE A 14 9.59 20.41 2.90
CA ILE A 14 10.19 19.86 1.66
C ILE A 14 10.83 18.49 1.92
N ASP A 15 11.56 18.33 3.02
CA ASP A 15 12.20 17.06 3.36
C ASP A 15 11.17 16.01 3.80
N MET A 16 10.12 16.39 4.56
CA MET A 16 8.97 15.50 4.85
C MET A 16 8.21 15.08 3.58
N ARG A 17 8.05 15.98 2.60
CA ARG A 17 7.43 15.65 1.31
C ARG A 17 8.28 14.69 0.47
N LYS A 18 9.61 14.70 0.64
CA LYS A 18 10.50 13.73 -0.01
C LYS A 18 10.40 12.33 0.59
N GLU A 19 10.23 12.21 1.91
CA GLU A 19 10.23 10.90 2.57
C GLU A 19 9.06 10.00 2.17
N HIS A 20 7.94 10.57 1.73
CA HIS A 20 6.77 9.80 1.27
C HIS A 20 6.48 9.93 -0.25
N GLN A 21 7.45 10.43 -1.03
CA GLN A 21 7.34 10.49 -2.50
C GLN A 21 7.25 9.07 -3.12
N PHE A 22 7.87 8.09 -2.47
CA PHE A 22 7.90 6.72 -2.96
C PHE A 22 7.08 5.79 -2.08
N LEU A 23 6.46 4.81 -2.73
CA LEU A 23 5.86 3.65 -2.09
C LEU A 23 6.67 2.42 -2.46
N TYR A 24 6.73 1.46 -1.53
CA TYR A 24 7.51 0.25 -1.67
C TYR A 24 6.63 -0.98 -1.49
N ARG A 25 6.83 -1.99 -2.34
CA ARG A 25 6.20 -3.31 -2.22
C ARG A 25 7.26 -4.39 -2.15
N GLY A 26 7.23 -5.17 -1.07
CA GLY A 26 8.00 -6.40 -0.95
C GLY A 26 7.40 -7.52 -1.80
N ILE A 27 8.26 -8.21 -2.56
CA ILE A 27 7.94 -9.39 -3.35
C ILE A 27 8.95 -10.48 -3.01
N ASN A 28 8.48 -11.66 -2.62
CA ASN A 28 9.38 -12.79 -2.43
C ASN A 28 9.93 -13.31 -3.77
N HIS A 29 11.03 -14.06 -3.73
CA HIS A 29 11.73 -14.55 -4.92
C HIS A 29 10.84 -15.36 -5.87
N GLU A 30 9.94 -16.19 -5.33
CA GLU A 30 9.06 -17.05 -6.14
C GLU A 30 7.97 -16.25 -6.86
N LEU A 31 7.40 -15.24 -6.21
CA LEU A 31 6.45 -14.34 -6.85
C LEU A 31 7.15 -13.48 -7.92
N TYR A 32 8.35 -12.98 -7.64
CA TYR A 32 9.13 -12.22 -8.62
C TYR A 32 9.46 -13.04 -9.88
N LYS A 33 9.84 -14.32 -9.75
CA LYS A 33 10.05 -15.19 -10.92
C LYS A 33 8.83 -15.27 -11.82
N LYS A 34 7.63 -15.32 -11.22
CA LYS A 34 6.36 -15.45 -11.95
C LYS A 34 5.94 -14.15 -12.61
N THR A 35 6.08 -13.03 -11.92
CA THR A 35 5.54 -11.74 -12.40
C THR A 35 6.59 -10.81 -13.00
N ARG A 36 7.88 -11.13 -12.84
CA ARG A 36 9.01 -10.28 -13.23
C ARG A 36 8.93 -8.86 -12.66
N GLY A 37 8.42 -8.74 -11.44
CA GLY A 37 8.26 -7.45 -10.74
C GLY A 37 6.97 -6.71 -11.09
N ILE A 38 6.13 -7.24 -12.00
CA ILE A 38 4.79 -6.71 -12.24
C ILE A 38 3.95 -6.97 -10.99
N LEU A 39 3.34 -5.90 -10.47
CA LEU A 39 2.48 -5.95 -9.31
C LEU A 39 1.05 -6.26 -9.75
N VAL A 40 0.60 -7.48 -9.43
CA VAL A 40 -0.73 -7.99 -9.79
C VAL A 40 -1.54 -8.18 -8.50
N PRO A 41 -2.76 -7.66 -8.42
CA PRO A 41 -3.60 -7.84 -7.25
C PRO A 41 -4.06 -9.30 -7.12
N LYS A 42 -4.51 -9.66 -5.91
CA LYS A 42 -4.98 -11.03 -5.61
C LYS A 42 -6.36 -11.33 -6.22
N SER A 43 -7.19 -10.31 -6.43
CA SER A 43 -8.45 -10.39 -7.18
C SER A 43 -8.52 -9.26 -8.22
N ARG A 44 -9.39 -9.40 -9.23
CA ARG A 44 -9.73 -8.38 -10.22
C ARG A 44 -11.16 -7.85 -10.07
N ASP A 45 -11.87 -8.29 -9.04
CA ASP A 45 -13.19 -7.76 -8.72
C ASP A 45 -13.10 -6.27 -8.38
N PRO A 46 -14.18 -5.49 -8.55
CA PRO A 46 -14.22 -4.09 -8.12
C PRO A 46 -13.72 -3.93 -6.68
N PHE A 47 -12.97 -2.86 -6.42
CA PHE A 47 -12.48 -2.55 -5.07
C PHE A 47 -13.59 -1.96 -4.18
N GLU A 48 -14.63 -2.76 -3.96
CA GLU A 48 -15.79 -2.48 -3.12
C GLU A 48 -16.19 -3.78 -2.41
N PHE A 49 -16.71 -3.68 -1.20
CA PHE A 49 -17.14 -4.87 -0.46
C PHE A 49 -18.46 -4.62 0.28
N THR A 50 -19.26 -5.68 0.41
CA THR A 50 -20.46 -5.69 1.26
C THR A 50 -20.26 -6.71 2.36
N PHE A 51 -20.23 -6.27 3.62
CA PHE A 51 -20.24 -7.19 4.75
C PHE A 51 -21.61 -7.86 4.85
N GLN A 52 -21.61 -9.18 5.03
CA GLN A 52 -22.82 -9.92 5.38
C GLN A 52 -23.06 -9.79 6.88
N LEU A 53 -24.33 -9.80 7.30
CA LEU A 53 -24.72 -9.86 8.71
C LEU A 53 -24.54 -11.28 9.27
N ASP A 54 -23.35 -11.85 9.10
CA ASP A 54 -22.98 -13.21 9.51
C ASP A 54 -22.06 -13.24 10.75
N GLY A 55 -21.80 -12.07 11.34
CA GLY A 55 -20.89 -11.91 12.49
C GLY A 55 -19.40 -11.87 12.14
N SER A 56 -19.04 -11.76 10.86
CA SER A 56 -17.64 -11.66 10.42
C SER A 56 -17.00 -10.27 10.57
N PHE A 57 -17.75 -9.26 11.02
CA PHE A 57 -17.26 -7.90 11.25
C PHE A 57 -17.57 -7.40 12.67
N PHE A 58 -16.73 -6.51 13.18
CA PHE A 58 -16.92 -5.88 14.48
C PHE A 58 -17.91 -4.73 14.34
N PHE A 59 -18.90 -4.65 15.24
CA PHE A 59 -19.79 -3.48 15.37
C PHE A 59 -19.06 -2.33 16.09
N ASP A 60 -17.92 -1.89 15.55
CA ASP A 60 -17.20 -0.70 16.03
C ASP A 60 -17.62 0.58 15.29
N GLY A 61 -18.56 0.46 14.35
CA GLY A 61 -19.08 1.57 13.55
C GLY A 61 -18.23 1.92 12.33
N SER A 62 -17.16 1.18 12.05
CA SER A 62 -16.28 1.45 10.89
C SER A 62 -16.85 0.95 9.56
N ALA A 63 -17.71 -0.07 9.58
CA ALA A 63 -18.34 -0.64 8.40
C ALA A 63 -19.57 0.14 7.93
N THR A 64 -19.78 0.15 6.62
CA THR A 64 -20.92 0.80 5.96
C THR A 64 -21.94 -0.22 5.44
N LEU A 65 -23.21 0.16 5.35
CA LEU A 65 -24.25 -0.69 4.76
C LEU A 65 -24.15 -0.69 3.23
N GLY A 66 -24.09 -1.88 2.63
CA GLY A 66 -23.99 -2.05 1.17
C GLY A 66 -22.53 -2.07 0.65
N PRO A 67 -22.35 -2.06 -0.68
CA PRO A 67 -21.02 -2.06 -1.30
C PRO A 67 -20.33 -0.71 -1.09
N SER A 68 -19.08 -0.74 -0.63
CA SER A 68 -18.27 0.48 -0.54
C SER A 68 -16.77 0.20 -0.53
N VAL A 69 -16.00 1.24 -0.87
CA VAL A 69 -14.53 1.26 -0.75
C VAL A 69 -14.08 1.18 0.71
N GLN A 70 -14.78 1.85 1.63
CA GLN A 70 -14.52 1.76 3.08
C GLN A 70 -14.54 0.31 3.55
N ASN A 71 -15.58 -0.44 3.14
CA ASN A 71 -15.68 -1.85 3.46
C ASN A 71 -14.57 -2.67 2.79
N ALA A 72 -14.14 -2.31 1.57
CA ALA A 72 -13.04 -3.00 0.89
C ALA A 72 -11.69 -2.79 1.57
N VAL A 73 -11.39 -1.58 2.05
CA VAL A 73 -10.18 -1.29 2.84
C VAL A 73 -10.21 -2.05 4.16
N LEU A 74 -11.31 -1.99 4.91
CA LEU A 74 -11.49 -2.81 6.12
C LEU A 74 -11.30 -4.29 5.84
N ARG A 75 -11.91 -4.78 4.76
CA ARG A 75 -11.80 -6.18 4.34
C ARG A 75 -10.37 -6.57 3.97
N HIS A 76 -9.62 -5.67 3.35
CA HIS A 76 -8.21 -5.85 3.02
C HIS A 76 -7.38 -6.05 4.29
N GLU A 77 -7.66 -5.28 5.34
CA GLU A 77 -6.96 -5.32 6.62
C GLU A 77 -7.33 -6.53 7.50
N LEU A 78 -8.54 -7.08 7.36
CA LEU A 78 -9.04 -8.12 8.25
C LEU A 78 -8.17 -9.40 8.20
N ARG A 79 -7.83 -9.90 9.40
CA ARG A 79 -7.13 -11.18 9.70
C ARG A 79 -5.65 -11.28 9.32
N GLN A 80 -4.93 -10.18 9.13
CA GLN A 80 -3.48 -10.13 8.86
C GLN A 80 -2.96 -10.86 7.60
N GLU A 81 -3.70 -11.82 7.04
CA GLU A 81 -3.37 -12.49 5.77
C GLU A 81 -3.86 -11.72 4.54
N GLY A 82 -4.79 -10.78 4.75
CA GLY A 82 -5.40 -9.91 3.76
C GLY A 82 -6.25 -10.67 2.73
N PHE A 83 -7.56 -10.43 2.74
CA PHE A 83 -8.46 -11.10 1.80
C PHE A 83 -8.15 -10.71 0.35
N PRO A 84 -8.36 -11.61 -0.62
CA PRO A 84 -8.14 -11.29 -2.02
C PRO A 84 -9.00 -10.10 -2.43
N THR A 85 -8.36 -9.01 -2.84
CA THR A 85 -9.00 -7.80 -3.36
C THR A 85 -8.17 -7.28 -4.54
N ALA A 86 -8.69 -6.26 -5.22
CA ALA A 86 -7.96 -5.49 -6.23
C ALA A 86 -6.88 -4.55 -5.67
N GLY A 87 -6.80 -4.43 -4.33
CA GLY A 87 -5.79 -3.61 -3.65
C GLY A 87 -4.42 -4.26 -3.62
N ILE A 88 -3.38 -3.43 -3.69
CA ILE A 88 -2.00 -3.82 -3.46
C ILE A 88 -1.45 -3.00 -2.30
N SER A 89 -1.14 -3.65 -1.17
CA SER A 89 -0.52 -3.00 -0.02
C SER A 89 0.87 -2.49 -0.37
N THR A 90 1.16 -1.26 0.00
CA THR A 90 2.49 -0.68 -0.10
C THR A 90 2.79 0.08 1.18
N THR A 91 4.05 0.45 1.37
CA THR A 91 4.50 1.21 2.54
C THR A 91 5.48 2.30 2.08
N PRO A 92 5.52 3.47 2.71
CA PRO A 92 6.57 4.45 2.46
C PRO A 92 7.95 3.99 2.98
N PHE A 93 8.01 2.95 3.81
CA PHE A 93 9.25 2.50 4.44
C PHE A 93 9.90 1.34 3.67
N PHE A 94 11.07 1.60 3.09
CA PHE A 94 11.84 0.60 2.36
C PHE A 94 12.18 -0.64 3.23
N GLU A 95 12.57 -0.42 4.48
CA GLU A 95 12.93 -1.48 5.42
C GLU A 95 11.75 -2.43 5.71
N ARG A 96 10.53 -1.88 5.80
CA ARG A 96 9.31 -2.68 5.98
C ARG A 96 9.02 -3.50 4.72
N ALA A 97 9.14 -2.91 3.54
CA ALA A 97 9.03 -3.66 2.28
C ALA A 97 10.10 -4.77 2.16
N GLN A 98 11.34 -4.52 2.60
CA GLN A 98 12.41 -5.52 2.65
C GLN A 98 12.07 -6.67 3.63
N PHE A 99 11.54 -6.35 4.81
CA PHE A 99 11.09 -7.34 5.79
C PHE A 99 10.04 -8.28 5.15
N TYR A 100 9.06 -7.73 4.44
CA TYR A 100 8.06 -8.52 3.73
C TYR A 100 8.62 -9.32 2.54
N ALA A 101 9.53 -8.72 1.75
CA ALA A 101 10.16 -9.39 0.61
C ALA A 101 10.94 -10.65 1.04
N THR A 102 11.50 -10.64 2.24
CA THR A 102 12.28 -11.75 2.82
C THR A 102 11.44 -12.67 3.71
N GLY A 103 10.12 -12.44 3.82
CA GLY A 103 9.23 -13.21 4.67
C GLY A 103 9.66 -13.18 6.14
N GLY A 104 10.12 -12.02 6.63
CA GLY A 104 10.65 -11.89 7.98
C GLY A 104 11.89 -12.75 8.24
N ARG A 105 12.82 -12.80 7.28
CA ARG A 105 14.05 -13.62 7.27
C ARG A 105 13.84 -15.11 6.94
N THR A 106 12.63 -15.52 6.58
CA THR A 106 12.36 -16.89 6.10
C THR A 106 13.04 -17.19 4.76
N HIS A 107 13.29 -16.15 3.96
CA HIS A 107 14.00 -16.23 2.69
C HIS A 107 15.29 -15.42 2.76
N SER A 108 16.38 -15.95 2.20
CA SER A 108 17.67 -15.26 2.15
C SER A 108 17.66 -14.01 1.28
N LYS A 109 16.72 -13.94 0.32
CA LYS A 109 16.55 -12.81 -0.58
C LYS A 109 15.10 -12.60 -1.03
N GLY A 110 14.82 -11.39 -1.50
CA GLY A 110 13.57 -10.98 -2.12
C GLY A 110 13.79 -9.76 -3.02
N TYR A 111 12.70 -9.12 -3.43
CA TYR A 111 12.72 -7.95 -4.29
C TYR A 111 11.82 -6.87 -3.71
N VAL A 112 12.26 -5.62 -3.76
CA VAL A 112 11.46 -4.45 -3.43
C VAL A 112 11.20 -3.67 -4.70
N VAL A 113 9.92 -3.44 -5.00
CA VAL A 113 9.51 -2.56 -6.10
C VAL A 113 9.33 -1.15 -5.54
N ARG A 114 10.02 -0.17 -6.13
CA ARG A 114 9.84 1.26 -5.82
C ARG A 114 8.85 1.88 -6.80
N ILE A 115 7.86 2.57 -6.26
CA ILE A 115 6.73 3.15 -6.98
C ILE A 115 6.74 4.66 -6.73
N ASP A 116 6.60 5.45 -7.80
CA ASP A 116 6.52 6.91 -7.73
C ASP A 116 5.07 7.33 -7.46
N ARG A 117 4.83 7.90 -6.27
CA ARG A 117 3.50 8.29 -5.82
C ARG A 117 2.94 9.45 -6.64
N GLU A 118 3.79 10.34 -7.14
CA GLU A 118 3.38 11.50 -7.95
C GLU A 118 2.82 11.09 -9.31
N ARG A 119 3.16 9.89 -9.80
CA ARG A 119 2.68 9.36 -11.07
C ARG A 119 1.34 8.64 -10.97
N LEU A 120 0.88 8.25 -9.78
CA LEU A 120 -0.30 7.39 -9.61
C LEU A 120 -1.53 7.98 -10.29
N ALA A 121 -1.85 9.23 -9.99
CA ALA A 121 -3.03 9.91 -10.54
C ALA A 121 -2.99 10.00 -12.07
N GLY A 122 -1.81 10.28 -12.65
CA GLY A 122 -1.62 10.35 -14.11
C GLY A 122 -1.86 9.02 -14.83
N PHE A 123 -1.76 7.90 -14.11
CA PHE A 123 -2.05 6.56 -14.61
C PHE A 123 -3.40 6.00 -14.13
N GLY A 124 -4.24 6.81 -13.49
CA GLY A 124 -5.55 6.38 -12.98
C GLY A 124 -5.47 5.40 -11.81
N VAL A 125 -4.33 5.35 -11.11
CA VAL A 125 -4.16 4.53 -9.90
C VAL A 125 -4.64 5.34 -8.70
N ARG A 126 -5.57 4.77 -7.94
CA ARG A 126 -6.09 5.36 -6.70
C ARG A 126 -5.27 4.86 -5.51
N GLU A 127 -5.13 5.70 -4.49
CA GLU A 127 -4.45 5.38 -3.25
C GLU A 127 -5.38 5.55 -2.05
N TYR A 128 -5.19 4.69 -1.04
CA TYR A 128 -5.94 4.67 0.20
C TYR A 128 -4.94 4.47 1.35
N VAL A 129 -4.65 5.55 2.08
CA VAL A 129 -3.79 5.51 3.29
C VAL A 129 -4.58 4.83 4.39
N VAL A 130 -4.25 3.60 4.78
CA VAL A 130 -5.09 2.76 5.65
C VAL A 130 -5.48 3.45 6.95
N ALA A 131 -4.58 4.22 7.56
CA ALA A 131 -4.84 4.96 8.80
C ALA A 131 -5.98 6.00 8.69
N ASP A 132 -6.27 6.52 7.49
CA ASP A 132 -7.38 7.45 7.26
C ASP A 132 -8.73 6.74 7.15
N TRP A 133 -8.72 5.43 6.91
CA TRP A 133 -9.91 4.61 6.62
C TRP A 133 -10.23 3.64 7.76
N VAL A 134 -9.21 3.21 8.52
CA VAL A 134 -9.35 2.18 9.55
C VAL A 134 -8.82 2.74 10.88
N PRO A 135 -9.64 2.77 11.95
CA PRO A 135 -9.24 3.35 13.23
C PRO A 135 -8.11 2.56 13.92
N TYR A 136 -8.03 1.26 13.66
CA TYR A 136 -7.04 0.35 14.23
C TYR A 136 -6.44 -0.52 13.12
N PRO A 137 -5.45 -0.01 12.35
CA PRO A 137 -4.77 -0.77 11.31
C PRO A 137 -4.12 -2.04 11.87
N SER A 138 -3.99 -3.09 11.05
CA SER A 138 -3.43 -4.37 11.51
C SER A 138 -1.97 -4.26 11.95
N VAL A 139 -1.21 -3.39 11.28
CA VAL A 139 0.19 -3.05 11.60
C VAL A 139 0.38 -1.54 11.40
N PRO A 140 0.09 -0.71 12.43
CA PRO A 140 0.15 0.75 12.29
C PRO A 140 1.51 1.28 11.83
N GLU A 141 2.60 0.60 12.22
CA GLU A 141 3.98 0.98 11.87
C GLU A 141 4.31 0.79 10.37
N ASP A 142 3.45 0.09 9.62
CA ASP A 142 3.62 -0.03 8.17
C ASP A 142 3.26 1.25 7.41
N GLU A 143 2.46 2.13 8.03
CA GLU A 143 1.81 3.25 7.33
C GLU A 143 1.25 2.78 5.98
N GLU A 144 0.49 1.68 6.02
CA GLU A 144 0.06 1.00 4.80
C GLU A 144 -0.72 1.94 3.89
N VAL A 145 -0.34 1.93 2.61
CA VAL A 145 -1.05 2.60 1.53
C VAL A 145 -1.48 1.53 0.54
N ILE A 146 -2.79 1.33 0.40
CA ILE A 146 -3.35 0.43 -0.60
C ILE A 146 -3.49 1.21 -1.90
N ILE A 147 -2.93 0.67 -2.99
CA ILE A 147 -3.11 1.24 -4.33
C ILE A 147 -3.94 0.31 -5.21
N VAL A 148 -4.78 0.89 -6.07
CA VAL A 148 -5.74 0.18 -6.92
C VAL A 148 -5.69 0.76 -8.34
N ALA A 149 -5.36 -0.06 -9.33
CA ALA A 149 -5.43 0.33 -10.74
C ALA A 149 -6.88 0.59 -11.17
N ALA A 150 -7.08 1.47 -12.16
CA ALA A 150 -8.41 1.84 -12.66
C ALA A 150 -9.23 0.63 -13.13
N ASP A 151 -8.58 -0.37 -13.71
CA ASP A 151 -9.17 -1.61 -14.21
C ASP A 151 -9.15 -2.77 -13.20
N CYS A 152 -8.75 -2.50 -11.95
CA CYS A 152 -8.53 -3.52 -10.91
C CYS A 152 -7.52 -4.60 -11.33
N GLY A 153 -6.69 -4.31 -12.34
CA GLY A 153 -5.70 -5.21 -12.92
C GLY A 153 -4.28 -4.95 -12.41
N PRO A 154 -3.27 -5.46 -13.15
CA PRO A 154 -1.87 -5.17 -12.86
C PRO A 154 -1.57 -3.67 -12.85
N LEU A 155 -0.67 -3.24 -11.98
CA LEU A 155 -0.24 -1.85 -11.96
C LEU A 155 0.50 -1.48 -13.27
N PRO A 156 0.26 -0.27 -13.81
CA PRO A 156 0.92 0.18 -15.02
C PRO A 156 2.43 0.36 -14.80
N SER A 157 3.26 -0.04 -15.76
CA SER A 157 4.72 0.04 -15.60
C SER A 157 5.25 1.47 -15.44
N GLY A 158 4.52 2.49 -15.91
CA GLY A 158 4.96 3.88 -15.85
C GLY A 158 5.05 4.48 -14.44
N ILE A 159 4.40 3.87 -13.45
CA ILE A 159 4.52 4.25 -12.03
C ILE A 159 5.65 3.49 -11.31
N LEU A 160 6.19 2.43 -11.91
CA LEU A 160 7.31 1.66 -11.34
C LEU A 160 8.63 2.34 -11.69
N VAL A 161 9.42 2.67 -10.67
CA VAL A 161 10.72 3.33 -10.85
C VAL A 161 11.82 2.30 -11.02
N GLU A 162 11.87 1.31 -10.14
CA GLU A 162 12.87 0.25 -10.16
C GLU A 162 12.44 -0.97 -9.34
N VAL A 163 13.17 -2.07 -9.55
CA VAL A 163 13.10 -3.28 -8.72
C VAL A 163 14.47 -3.56 -8.14
N ILE A 164 14.55 -3.60 -6.81
CA ILE A 164 15.78 -3.74 -6.04
C ILE A 164 15.85 -5.15 -5.46
N GLU A 165 16.90 -5.91 -5.75
CA GLU A 165 17.15 -7.17 -5.05
C GLU A 165 17.62 -6.87 -3.62
N VAL A 166 16.99 -7.51 -2.63
CA VAL A 166 17.29 -7.31 -1.22
C VAL A 166 17.59 -8.63 -0.54
N PHE A 167 18.37 -8.58 0.53
CA PHE A 167 18.77 -9.75 1.32
C PHE A 167 18.22 -9.64 2.75
N ALA A 168 18.02 -10.76 3.42
CA ALA A 168 17.65 -10.75 4.84
C ALA A 168 18.75 -10.06 5.67
N LYS A 169 18.37 -9.07 6.49
CA LYS A 169 19.24 -8.40 7.46
C LYS A 169 19.25 -9.15 8.79
#